data_AF-A0A950IWA4-F1
#
_entry.id   AF-A0A950IWA4-F1
#
_cell.length_a   1.000
_cell.length_b   1.000
_cell.length_c   1.000
_cell.angle_alpha   90.00
_cell.angle_beta   90.00
_cell.angle_gamma   90.00
#
_symmetry.space_group_name_H-M   'P 1'
#
loop_
_entity.id
_entity.type
_entity.pdbx_description
1 polymer ?
#
loop_
_entity_poly.entity_id
_entity_poly.type
_entity_poly.pdbx_seq_one_letter_code
_entity_poly.pdbx_strand_id
1 'polypeptide(L)'
;MPVKAGSAPLVAVLGQTRTESGKTLLELVDERALLLVFLRHFGCAFCRQALDDVSKVREDLAMRGVQVAFVHLGSPERAKPYFDYYKLSDVERVSNPEGSLYRDPVFALARVSLWEIFRPEVW
;
A
#
# COMPACT_ATOMS: atom_id res chain seq x y z
N MET A 1 9.69 -19.81 5.60
CA MET A 1 10.89 -19.03 5.98
C MET A 1 10.60 -18.37 7.32
N PRO A 2 11.45 -18.51 8.35
CA PRO A 2 11.13 -17.90 9.65
C PRO A 2 11.34 -16.39 9.55
N VAL A 3 10.28 -15.64 9.83
CA VAL A 3 10.32 -14.18 9.91
C VAL A 3 11.15 -13.79 11.14
N LYS A 4 12.23 -13.02 10.95
CA LYS A 4 13.17 -12.61 12.02
C LYS A 4 12.49 -11.71 13.06
N ALA A 5 13.02 -11.75 14.29
CA ALA A 5 12.56 -11.12 15.54
C ALA A 5 12.23 -9.60 15.54
N GLY A 6 12.33 -8.90 14.41
CA GLY A 6 11.83 -7.54 14.22
C GLY A 6 10.39 -7.46 13.67
N SER A 7 9.71 -8.59 13.48
CA SER A 7 8.43 -8.66 12.76
C SER A 7 7.18 -8.58 13.62
N ALA A 8 7.27 -8.69 14.95
CA ALA A 8 6.10 -8.66 15.81
C ALA A 8 5.21 -7.41 15.59
N PRO A 9 5.77 -6.18 15.52
CA PRO A 9 4.99 -5.00 15.19
C PRO A 9 4.39 -5.03 13.79
N LEU A 10 5.15 -5.51 12.80
CA LEU A 10 4.68 -5.63 11.40
C LEU A 10 3.52 -6.63 11.29
N VAL A 11 3.64 -7.82 11.87
CA VAL A 11 2.60 -8.86 11.86
C VAL A 11 1.33 -8.33 12.53
N ALA A 12 1.44 -7.60 13.63
CA ALA A 12 0.28 -6.98 14.29
C ALA A 12 -0.43 -5.97 13.38
N VAL A 13 0.32 -5.06 12.74
CA VAL A 13 -0.24 -4.07 11.81
C VAL A 13 -0.91 -4.74 10.61
N LEU A 14 -0.27 -5.73 10.00
CA LEU A 14 -0.82 -6.46 8.86
C LEU A 14 -2.08 -7.27 9.23
N GLY A 15 -2.11 -7.87 10.43
CA GLY A 15 -3.25 -8.65 10.91
C GLY A 15 -4.47 -7.81 11.29
N GLN A 16 -4.27 -6.54 11.66
CA GLN A 16 -5.36 -5.61 11.98
C GLN A 16 -5.85 -4.83 10.74
N THR A 17 -5.04 -4.75 9.70
CA THR A 17 -5.38 -4.00 8.49
C THR A 17 -6.21 -4.84 7.55
N ARG A 18 -7.48 -4.47 7.35
CA ARG A 18 -8.38 -5.13 6.40
C ARG A 18 -8.41 -4.41 5.06
N THR A 19 -8.50 -5.21 4.01
CA THR A 19 -8.79 -4.80 2.65
C THR A 19 -10.28 -4.54 2.45
N GLU A 20 -10.62 -3.93 1.32
CA GLU A 20 -12.00 -3.71 0.87
C GLU A 20 -12.73 -5.04 0.60
N SER A 21 -12.02 -6.13 0.30
CA SER A 21 -12.61 -7.48 0.16
C SER A 21 -12.86 -8.17 1.51
N GLY A 22 -12.36 -7.60 2.61
CA GLY A 22 -12.52 -8.11 3.97
C GLY A 22 -11.33 -8.95 4.47
N LYS A 23 -10.42 -9.39 3.60
CA LYS A 23 -9.17 -10.07 3.99
C LYS A 23 -8.23 -9.13 4.73
N THR A 24 -7.45 -9.64 5.67
CA THR A 24 -6.35 -8.91 6.30
C THR A 24 -5.12 -8.91 5.39
N LEU A 25 -4.24 -7.92 5.54
CA LEU A 25 -2.96 -7.93 4.81
C LEU A 25 -2.08 -9.12 5.21
N LEU A 26 -2.22 -9.62 6.45
CA LEU A 26 -1.50 -10.80 6.91
C LEU A 26 -1.93 -12.06 6.14
N GLU A 27 -3.24 -12.26 5.97
CA GLU A 27 -3.77 -13.35 5.14
C GLU A 27 -3.22 -13.29 3.71
N LEU A 28 -3.11 -12.10 3.11
CA LEU A 28 -2.50 -11.94 1.79
C LEU A 28 -1.02 -12.32 1.79
N VAL A 29 -0.24 -11.89 2.78
CA VAL A 29 1.19 -12.22 2.87
C VAL A 29 1.41 -13.72 3.06
N ASP A 30 0.53 -14.39 3.80
CA ASP A 30 0.59 -15.84 4.02
C ASP A 30 0.25 -16.64 2.75
N GLU A 31 -0.62 -16.11 1.87
CA GLU A 31 -0.94 -16.72 0.58
C GLU A 31 0.24 -16.68 -0.39
N ARG A 32 0.88 -15.51 -0.54
CA ARG A 32 1.99 -15.25 -1.47
C ARG A 32 2.65 -13.90 -1.18
N ALA A 33 3.86 -13.69 -1.71
CA ALA A 33 4.59 -12.43 -1.50
C ALA A 33 3.74 -11.21 -1.92
N LEU A 34 3.67 -10.19 -1.07
CA LEU A 34 2.82 -9.02 -1.27
C LEU A 34 3.66 -7.77 -1.57
N LEU A 35 3.42 -7.17 -2.74
CA LEU A 35 3.83 -5.81 -3.05
C LEU A 35 2.73 -4.85 -2.57
N LEU A 36 3.00 -4.12 -1.51
CA LEU A 36 2.07 -3.13 -0.95
C LEU A 36 2.41 -1.72 -1.47
N VAL A 37 1.50 -1.12 -2.23
CA VAL A 37 1.72 0.17 -2.91
C VAL A 37 0.89 1.28 -2.27
N PHE A 38 1.54 2.31 -1.74
CA PHE A 38 0.87 3.43 -1.09
C PHE A 38 0.61 4.59 -2.07
N LEU A 39 -0.66 4.95 -2.26
CA LEU A 39 -1.12 6.04 -3.11
C LEU A 39 -1.63 7.20 -2.26
N ARG A 40 -0.93 8.34 -2.34
CA ARG A 40 -1.26 9.49 -1.50
C ARG A 40 -2.47 10.28 -1.99
N HIS A 41 -2.50 10.64 -3.28
CA HIS A 41 -3.50 11.57 -3.82
C HIS A 41 -3.99 11.08 -5.19
N PHE A 42 -5.21 10.59 -5.28
CA PHE A 42 -5.77 10.22 -6.58
C PHE A 42 -5.79 11.41 -7.55
N GLY A 43 -5.36 11.18 -8.79
CA GLY A 43 -5.20 12.24 -9.79
C GLY A 43 -3.86 12.99 -9.70
N CYS A 44 -2.97 12.68 -8.76
CA CYS A 44 -1.59 13.15 -8.81
C CYS A 44 -0.82 12.46 -9.94
N ALA A 45 0.12 13.14 -10.61
CA ALA A 45 0.88 12.57 -11.73
C ALA A 45 1.63 11.29 -11.33
N PHE A 46 2.28 11.29 -10.17
CA PHE A 46 2.99 10.12 -9.63
C PHE A 46 2.06 8.96 -9.29
N CYS A 47 0.87 9.25 -8.78
CA CYS A 47 -0.11 8.25 -8.38
C CYS A 47 -0.71 7.58 -9.61
N ARG A 48 -0.97 8.36 -10.66
CA ARG A 48 -1.36 7.84 -11.98
C ARG A 48 -0.25 7.00 -12.60
N GLN A 49 1.00 7.46 -12.54
CA GLN A 49 2.14 6.70 -13.04
C GLN A 49 2.30 5.37 -12.30
N ALA A 50 2.19 5.36 -10.97
CA ALA A 50 2.27 4.12 -10.20
C ALA A 50 1.16 3.12 -10.55
N LEU A 51 -0.07 3.59 -10.77
CA LEU A 51 -1.18 2.74 -11.23
C LEU A 51 -0.91 2.18 -12.64
N ASP A 52 -0.45 3.03 -13.55
CA ASP A 52 -0.10 2.63 -14.92
C ASP A 52 1.05 1.61 -14.94
N ASP A 53 2.12 1.86 -14.19
CA ASP A 53 3.27 0.97 -14.07
C ASP A 53 2.87 -0.40 -13.53
N VAL A 54 2.11 -0.43 -12.42
CA VAL A 54 1.60 -1.68 -11.86
C VAL A 54 0.69 -2.40 -12.85
N SER A 55 -0.19 -1.69 -13.57
CA SER A 55 -1.09 -2.31 -14.54
C SER A 55 -0.36 -3.07 -15.64
N LYS A 56 0.83 -2.60 -16.04
CA LYS A 56 1.67 -3.21 -17.07
C LYS A 56 2.44 -4.43 -16.58
N VAL A 57 2.84 -4.45 -15.31
CA VAL A 57 3.74 -5.50 -14.78
C VAL A 57 3.04 -6.49 -13.84
N ARG A 58 1.77 -6.26 -13.46
CA ARG A 58 1.05 -7.10 -12.49
C ARG A 58 1.00 -8.59 -12.87
N GLU A 59 0.90 -8.90 -14.16
CA GLU A 59 0.80 -10.28 -14.65
C GLU A 59 2.17 -10.99 -14.52
N ASP A 60 3.26 -10.28 -14.85
CA ASP A 60 4.62 -10.77 -14.62
C ASP A 60 4.93 -10.95 -13.13
N LEU A 61 4.46 -10.04 -12.28
CA LEU A 61 4.56 -10.19 -10.82
C LEU A 61 3.80 -11.44 -10.36
N ALA A 62 2.58 -11.65 -10.84
CA ALA A 62 1.77 -12.81 -10.49
C ALA A 62 2.42 -14.13 -10.92
N MET A 63 3.01 -14.20 -12.12
CA MET A 63 3.78 -15.35 -12.59
C MET A 63 4.99 -15.65 -11.70
N ARG A 64 5.55 -14.64 -11.04
CA ARG A 64 6.66 -14.77 -10.08
C ARG A 64 6.19 -15.03 -8.64
N GLY A 65 4.90 -15.28 -8.43
CA GLY A 65 4.33 -15.52 -7.11
C GLY A 65 4.23 -14.26 -6.24
N VAL A 66 4.20 -13.08 -6.85
CA VAL A 66 4.00 -11.79 -6.16
C VAL A 66 2.62 -11.25 -6.49
N GLN A 67 1.86 -10.91 -5.46
CA GLN A 67 0.59 -10.19 -5.61
C GLN A 67 0.72 -8.73 -5.22
N VAL A 68 -0.22 -7.92 -5.66
CA VAL A 68 -0.23 -6.49 -5.38
C VAL A 68 -1.44 -6.15 -4.53
N ALA A 69 -1.27 -5.25 -3.57
CA ALA A 69 -2.37 -4.54 -2.93
C ALA A 69 -2.05 -3.05 -2.85
N PHE A 70 -3.07 -2.21 -2.94
CA PHE A 70 -2.93 -0.77 -2.82
C PHE A 70 -3.43 -0.26 -1.47
N VAL A 71 -2.77 0.75 -0.91
CA VAL A 71 -3.26 1.52 0.23
C VAL A 71 -3.50 2.94 -0.24
N HIS A 72 -4.66 3.53 0.07
CA HIS A 72 -4.97 4.89 -0.34
C HIS A 72 -5.73 5.70 0.71
N LEU A 73 -5.68 7.03 0.57
CA LEU A 73 -6.36 7.98 1.46
C LEU A 73 -7.80 8.34 1.01
N GLY A 74 -8.26 7.83 -0.13
CA GLY A 74 -9.64 8.02 -0.59
C GLY A 74 -10.62 7.01 0.03
N SER A 75 -11.92 7.29 -0.03
CA SER A 75 -12.94 6.26 0.20
C SER A 75 -13.00 5.28 -1.00
N PRO A 76 -13.55 4.06 -0.82
CA PRO A 76 -13.66 3.09 -1.91
C PRO A 76 -14.39 3.65 -3.14
N GLU A 77 -15.45 4.43 -2.92
CA GLU A 77 -16.26 5.04 -4.00
C GLU A 77 -15.45 6.07 -4.78
N ARG A 78 -14.63 6.87 -4.11
CA ARG A 78 -13.76 7.87 -4.75
C ARG A 78 -12.60 7.25 -5.49
N ALA A 79 -12.09 6.12 -4.98
CA ALA A 79 -10.96 5.40 -5.55
C ALA A 79 -11.36 4.57 -6.79
N LYS A 80 -12.58 4.02 -6.78
CA LYS A 80 -13.08 3.10 -7.81
C LYS A 80 -12.85 3.56 -9.26
N PRO A 81 -13.18 4.80 -9.68
CA PRO A 81 -12.98 5.23 -11.07
C PRO A 81 -11.53 5.17 -11.53
N TYR A 82 -10.57 5.41 -10.63
CA TYR A 82 -9.15 5.34 -10.95
C TYR A 82 -8.71 3.90 -11.19
N PHE A 83 -9.07 2.98 -10.30
CA PHE A 83 -8.73 1.56 -10.47
C PHE A 83 -9.42 0.94 -11.68
N ASP A 84 -10.67 1.32 -11.96
CA ASP A 84 -11.39 0.88 -13.17
C ASP A 84 -10.68 1.34 -14.45
N TYR A 85 -10.27 2.61 -14.50
CA TYR A 85 -9.57 3.16 -15.66
C TYR A 85 -8.27 2.41 -15.99
N TYR A 86 -7.49 2.04 -14.97
CA TYR A 86 -6.23 1.29 -15.15
C TYR A 86 -6.42 -0.24 -15.18
N LYS A 87 -7.66 -0.74 -15.23
CA LYS A 87 -7.98 -2.18 -15.21
C LYS A 87 -7.38 -2.91 -14.00
N LEU A 88 -7.47 -2.28 -12.84
CA LEU A 88 -6.98 -2.77 -11.54
C LEU A 88 -8.11 -2.97 -10.53
N SER A 89 -9.37 -3.08 -10.99
CA SER A 89 -10.55 -3.23 -10.12
C SER A 89 -10.59 -4.55 -9.36
N ASP A 90 -9.88 -5.56 -9.85
CA ASP A 90 -9.72 -6.90 -9.29
C ASP A 90 -8.58 -6.99 -8.27
N VAL A 91 -7.78 -5.93 -8.13
CA VAL A 91 -6.63 -5.90 -7.21
C VAL A 91 -7.07 -5.49 -5.81
N GLU A 92 -6.47 -6.09 -4.80
CA GLU A 92 -6.75 -5.81 -3.39
C GLU A 92 -6.43 -4.36 -3.01
N ARG A 93 -7.25 -3.78 -2.14
CA ARG A 93 -7.16 -2.36 -1.76
C ARG A 93 -7.46 -2.17 -0.28
N VAL A 94 -6.82 -1.18 0.32
CA VAL A 94 -7.07 -0.70 1.67
C VAL A 94 -7.41 0.79 1.60
N SER A 95 -8.66 1.11 1.90
CA SER A 95 -9.10 2.48 2.14
C SER A 95 -8.70 2.91 3.55
N ASN A 96 -7.72 3.81 3.65
CA ASN A 96 -7.22 4.36 4.91
C ASN A 96 -7.30 5.90 4.91
N PRO A 97 -8.51 6.49 4.91
CA PRO A 97 -8.69 7.94 4.81
C PRO A 97 -7.98 8.72 5.92
N GLU A 98 -7.87 8.13 7.10
CA GLU A 98 -7.24 8.79 8.25
C GLU A 98 -5.70 8.77 8.21
N GLY A 99 -5.12 8.11 7.21
CA GLY A 99 -3.67 8.00 7.03
C GLY A 99 -2.96 7.39 8.23
N SER A 100 -3.65 6.60 9.05
CA SER A 100 -3.05 5.93 10.21
C SER A 100 -1.97 4.95 9.77
N LEU A 101 -2.19 4.21 8.68
CA LEU A 101 -1.23 3.25 8.14
C LEU A 101 0.03 3.94 7.59
N TYR A 102 -0.12 5.15 7.07
CA TYR A 102 1.02 5.96 6.62
C TYR A 102 1.86 6.44 7.81
N ARG A 103 1.23 6.75 8.93
CA ARG A 103 1.91 7.25 10.14
C ARG A 103 2.46 6.16 11.03
N ASP A 104 2.04 4.91 10.80
CA ASP A 104 2.49 3.78 11.59
C ASP A 104 4.03 3.65 11.52
N PRO A 105 4.74 3.50 12.65
CA PRO A 105 6.20 3.38 12.68
C PRO A 105 6.76 2.25 11.81
N VAL A 106 5.96 1.21 11.53
CA VAL A 106 6.35 0.10 10.65
C VAL A 106 6.55 0.56 9.21
N PHE A 107 5.76 1.54 8.75
CA PHE A 107 5.86 2.07 7.39
C PHE A 107 6.57 3.43 7.34
N ALA A 108 6.41 4.25 8.38
CA ALA A 108 7.03 5.57 8.54
C ALA A 108 6.85 6.49 7.31
N LEU A 109 5.70 6.41 6.64
CA LEU A 109 5.34 7.20 5.44
C LEU A 109 4.59 8.50 5.78
N ALA A 110 4.72 8.99 7.01
CA ALA A 110 4.15 10.26 7.42
C ALA A 110 4.78 11.41 6.61
N ARG A 111 4.07 12.55 6.52
CA ARG A 111 4.72 13.75 6.03
C ARG A 111 5.71 14.22 7.08
N VAL A 112 6.94 14.51 6.65
CA VAL A 112 7.90 15.25 7.46
C VAL A 112 7.36 16.65 7.74
N SER A 113 7.49 17.07 8.99
CA SER A 113 7.23 18.44 9.41
C SER A 113 8.30 19.38 8.83
N LEU A 114 7.96 20.66 8.65
CA LEU A 114 8.92 21.67 8.15
C LEU A 114 10.21 21.72 8.99
N TRP A 115 10.12 21.42 10.29
CA TRP A 115 11.26 21.40 11.21
C TRP A 115 12.21 20.21 11.00
N GLU A 116 11.69 19.07 10.54
CA GLU A 116 12.51 17.89 10.23
C GLU A 116 13.34 18.09 8.95
N ILE A 117 12.90 18.95 8.04
CA ILE A 117 13.64 19.31 6.81
C ILE A 117 14.92 20.10 7.16
N PHE A 118 14.96 20.79 8.30
CA PHE A 118 16.13 21.55 8.75
C PHE A 118 17.17 20.69 9.50
N ARG A 119 16.99 19.36 9.58
CA ARG A 119 18.00 18.47 10.18
C ARG A 119 19.19 18.26 9.24
N PRO A 120 20.44 18.29 9.73
CA PRO A 120 21.62 18.02 8.90
C PRO A 120 21.63 16.62 8.27
N GLU A 121 20.91 15.66 8.87
CA GLU A 121 20.89 14.25 8.45
C GLU A 121 20.10 13.99 7.15
N VAL A 122 19.33 14.98 6.66
CA VAL A 122 18.54 14.87 5.43
C VAL A 122 19.17 15.57 4.22
N TRP A 123 20.42 16.05 4.35
CA TRP A 123 21.24 16.64 3.27
C TRP A 123 22.55 15.88 3.05
#